data_AF-A0A6F8U333-F1
#
_entry.id   AF-A0A6F8U333-F1
#
_cell.length_a   1.000
_cell.length_b   1.000
_cell.length_c   1.000
_cell.angle_alpha   90.00
_cell.angle_beta   90.00
_cell.angle_gamma   90.00
#
_symmetry.space_group_name_H-M   'P 1'
#
loop_
_entity.id
_entity.type
_entity.pdbx_description
1 polymer ?
#
loop_
_entity_poly.entity_id
_entity_poly.type
_entity_poly.pdbx_seq_one_letter_code
_entity_poly.pdbx_strand_id
1 'polypeptide(L)'
;MMDYGMIVATGTLASIGTAGVPGAGLIMLSIVMAQIGLPLEAIAVVAGIDRILDMARTSVNVAGDLMVTTLVGKSEGELNEEVYNNNRA
;
A
#
# COMPACT_ATOMS: atom_id res chain seq x y z
N MET A 1 -4.08 20.53 10.85
CA MET A 1 -3.76 19.30 11.64
C MET A 1 -4.89 18.28 11.54
N MET A 2 -6.16 18.70 11.65
CA MET A 2 -7.32 17.84 11.39
C MET A 2 -7.31 17.24 9.97
N ASP A 3 -6.93 18.04 8.94
CA ASP A 3 -6.89 17.57 7.55
C ASP A 3 -5.88 16.44 7.34
N TYR A 4 -4.67 16.55 7.91
CA TYR A 4 -3.67 15.47 7.84
C TYR A 4 -4.15 14.19 8.52
N GLY A 5 -4.85 14.30 9.65
CA GLY A 5 -5.46 13.14 10.30
C GLY A 5 -6.53 12.48 9.42
N MET A 6 -7.35 13.28 8.75
CA MET A 6 -8.38 12.80 7.82
C MET A 6 -7.76 12.12 6.59
N ILE A 7 -6.70 12.69 6.01
CA ILE A 7 -5.96 12.10 4.87
C ILE A 7 -5.44 10.71 5.23
N VAL A 8 -4.80 10.57 6.40
CA VAL A 8 -4.27 9.27 6.85
C VAL A 8 -5.40 8.29 7.09
N ALA A 9 -6.43 8.68 7.85
CA ALA A 9 -7.55 7.79 8.17
C ALA A 9 -8.29 7.31 6.91
N THR A 10 -8.63 8.22 6.00
CA THR A 10 -9.31 7.86 4.76
C THR A 10 -8.41 7.03 3.84
N GLY A 11 -7.13 7.37 3.72
CA GLY A 11 -6.16 6.60 2.95
C GLY A 11 -6.05 5.15 3.44
N THR A 12 -5.96 4.95 4.76
CA THR A 12 -5.92 3.62 5.38
C THR A 12 -7.21 2.83 5.18
N LEU A 13 -8.38 3.47 5.31
CA LEU A 13 -9.64 2.77 5.10
C LEU A 13 -9.86 2.40 3.63
N ALA A 14 -9.53 3.31 2.72
CA ALA A 14 -9.72 3.08 1.30
C ALA A 14 -8.69 2.09 0.72
N SER A 15 -7.51 1.91 1.35
CA SER A 15 -6.56 0.88 0.92
C SER A 15 -7.08 -0.54 1.12
N ILE A 16 -8.02 -0.77 2.04
CA ILE A 16 -8.65 -2.08 2.26
C ILE A 16 -9.47 -2.51 1.02
N GLY A 17 -10.11 -1.55 0.34
CA GLY A 17 -10.98 -1.82 -0.82
C GLY A 17 -10.24 -1.84 -2.16
N THR A 18 -8.94 -1.59 -2.19
CA THR A 18 -8.17 -1.43 -3.44
C THR A 18 -7.50 -2.75 -3.82
N ALA A 19 -8.00 -3.40 -4.88
CA ALA A 19 -7.32 -4.55 -5.47
C ALA A 19 -5.94 -4.15 -6.04
N GLY A 20 -4.98 -5.08 -6.05
CA GLY A 20 -3.62 -4.86 -6.57
C GLY A 20 -3.57 -4.74 -8.10
N VAL A 21 -4.13 -3.67 -8.64
CA VAL A 21 -4.16 -3.36 -10.08
C VAL A 21 -3.27 -2.17 -10.40
N PRO A 22 -2.55 -2.17 -11.54
CA PRO A 22 -1.70 -1.05 -11.93
C PRO A 22 -2.47 0.28 -12.00
N GLY A 23 -1.90 1.34 -11.44
CA GLY A 23 -2.48 2.69 -11.44
C GLY A 23 -3.59 2.94 -10.41
N ALA A 24 -3.89 1.98 -9.53
CA ALA A 24 -4.88 2.16 -8.47
C ALA A 24 -4.55 3.33 -7.52
N GLY A 25 -3.27 3.65 -7.34
CA GLY A 25 -2.85 4.76 -6.51
C GLY A 25 -3.29 6.14 -7.01
N LEU A 26 -3.46 6.33 -8.33
CA LEU A 26 -4.00 7.59 -8.87
C LEU A 26 -5.50 7.74 -8.61
N ILE A 27 -6.25 6.62 -8.65
CA ILE A 27 -7.67 6.59 -8.30
C ILE A 27 -7.83 7.00 -6.83
N MET A 28 -7.04 6.41 -5.95
CA MET A 28 -7.01 6.73 -4.53
C MET A 28 -6.63 8.20 -4.26
N LEU A 29 -5.63 8.72 -4.97
CA LEU A 29 -5.24 10.12 -4.86
C LEU A 29 -6.39 11.06 -5.24
N SER A 30 -7.17 10.74 -6.28
CA SER A 30 -8.33 11.55 -6.69
C SER A 30 -9.41 11.62 -5.61
N ILE A 31 -9.67 10.50 -4.91
CA ILE A 31 -10.63 10.44 -3.80
C ILE A 31 -10.15 11.35 -2.67
N VAL A 32 -8.89 11.23 -2.27
CA VAL A 32 -8.32 12.04 -1.17
C VAL A 32 -8.31 13.53 -1.51
N MET A 33 -7.88 13.91 -2.72
CA MET A 33 -7.85 15.31 -3.13
C MET A 33 -9.24 15.95 -3.18
N ALA A 34 -10.24 15.22 -3.68
CA ALA A 34 -11.63 15.68 -3.69
C ALA A 34 -12.19 15.88 -2.27
N GLN A 35 -11.82 15.02 -1.31
CA GLN A 35 -12.28 15.13 0.08
C GLN A 35 -11.78 16.38 0.79
N ILE A 36 -10.56 16.82 0.51
CA ILE A 36 -9.97 18.03 1.11
C ILE A 36 -10.12 19.27 0.21
N GLY A 37 -10.90 19.18 -0.87
CA GLY A 37 -11.20 20.30 -1.76
C GLY A 37 -10.00 20.80 -2.58
N LEU A 38 -9.00 19.96 -2.83
CA LEU A 38 -7.85 20.31 -3.66
C LEU A 38 -8.11 20.07 -5.15
N PRO A 39 -7.49 20.86 -6.04
CA PRO A 39 -7.67 20.73 -7.49
C PRO A 39 -7.16 19.38 -8.01
N LEU A 40 -8.00 18.67 -8.75
CA LEU A 40 -7.67 17.36 -9.33
C LEU A 40 -6.63 17.47 -10.44
N GLU A 41 -6.47 18.64 -11.04
CA GLU A 41 -5.45 18.91 -12.06
C GLU A 41 -4.03 18.65 -11.55
N ALA A 42 -3.80 18.78 -10.23
CA ALA A 42 -2.47 18.48 -9.65
C ALA A 42 -2.09 16.99 -9.73
N ILE A 43 -3.06 16.10 -9.92
CA ILE A 43 -2.82 14.65 -10.12
C ILE A 43 -2.01 14.41 -11.39
N ALA A 44 -2.13 15.27 -12.40
CA ALA A 44 -1.39 15.12 -13.66
C ALA A 44 0.13 15.11 -13.46
N VAL A 45 0.63 15.86 -12.46
CA VAL A 45 2.06 15.87 -12.11
C VAL A 45 2.49 14.52 -11.54
N VAL A 46 1.67 13.95 -10.65
CA VAL A 46 1.94 12.64 -10.06
C VAL A 46 1.80 11.53 -11.09
N ALA A 47 0.81 11.63 -11.98
CA ALA A 47 0.58 10.68 -13.07
C ALA A 47 1.80 10.54 -14.00
N GLY A 48 2.57 11.62 -14.20
CA GLY A 48 3.81 11.58 -14.98
C GLY A 48 4.89 10.64 -14.42
N ILE A 49 4.89 10.41 -13.11
CA ILE A 49 5.85 9.52 -12.43
C ILE A 49 5.20 8.26 -11.83
N ASP A 50 3.88 8.10 -12.01
CA ASP A 50 3.11 7.05 -11.34
C ASP A 50 3.68 5.65 -11.61
N ARG A 51 4.23 5.39 -12.79
CA ARG A 51 4.81 4.07 -13.09
C ARG A 51 5.90 3.64 -12.12
N ILE A 52 6.78 4.57 -11.71
CA ILE A 52 7.85 4.27 -10.75
C ILE A 52 7.27 4.13 -9.35
N LEU A 53 6.35 5.03 -8.98
CA LEU A 53 5.68 5.02 -7.68
C LEU A 53 4.84 3.75 -7.49
N ASP A 54 4.16 3.31 -8.52
CA ASP A 54 3.27 2.14 -8.50
C ASP A 54 4.06 0.86 -8.26
N MET A 55 5.18 0.68 -8.98
CA MET A 55 6.08 -0.45 -8.73
C MET A 55 6.62 -0.43 -7.29
N ALA A 56 7.05 0.73 -6.78
CA ALA A 56 7.54 0.85 -5.41
C ALA A 56 6.45 0.50 -4.39
N ARG A 57 5.21 0.98 -4.59
CA ARG A 57 4.06 0.64 -3.74
C ARG A 57 3.78 -0.87 -3.75
N THR A 58 3.73 -1.49 -4.93
CA THR A 58 3.50 -2.94 -5.03
C THR A 58 4.59 -3.73 -4.29
N SER A 59 5.86 -3.37 -4.46
CA SER A 59 6.96 -4.04 -3.75
C SER A 59 6.84 -3.94 -2.24
N VAL A 60 6.53 -2.75 -1.70
CA VAL A 60 6.37 -2.55 -0.26
C VAL A 60 5.15 -3.30 0.28
N ASN A 61 4.04 -3.30 -0.45
CA ASN A 61 2.84 -4.03 -0.04
C ASN A 61 3.10 -5.54 0.03
N VAL A 62 3.71 -6.13 -1.00
CA VAL A 62 4.05 -7.56 -1.01
C VAL A 62 5.04 -7.91 0.10
N ALA A 63 6.03 -7.05 0.37
CA ALA A 63 6.95 -7.25 1.49
C ALA A 63 6.23 -7.25 2.86
N GLY A 64 5.25 -6.37 3.04
CA GLY A 64 4.38 -6.34 4.22
C GLY A 64 3.56 -7.62 4.37
N ASP A 65 2.94 -8.08 3.28
CA ASP A 65 2.13 -9.31 3.28
C ASP A 65 2.98 -10.52 3.68
N LEU A 66 4.20 -10.64 3.13
CA LEU A 66 5.13 -11.71 3.48
C LEU A 66 5.56 -11.64 4.95
N MET A 67 5.83 -10.43 5.46
CA MET A 67 6.20 -10.22 6.86
C MET A 67 5.07 -10.65 7.79
N VAL A 68 3.84 -10.20 7.56
CA VAL A 68 2.69 -10.55 8.39
C VAL A 68 2.35 -12.03 8.28
N THR A 69 2.42 -12.60 7.07
CA THR A 69 2.21 -14.05 6.87
C THR A 69 3.21 -14.87 7.69
N THR A 70 4.48 -14.46 7.69
CA THR A 70 5.53 -15.15 8.48
C THR A 70 5.28 -14.99 9.98
N LEU A 71 4.92 -13.78 10.42
CA LEU A 71 4.64 -13.48 11.83
C LEU A 71 3.46 -14.31 12.35
N VAL A 72 2.35 -14.33 11.61
CA VAL A 72 1.14 -15.08 11.96
C VAL A 72 1.41 -16.58 11.88
N GLY A 73 2.07 -17.06 10.81
CA GLY A 73 2.42 -18.46 10.69
C GLY A 73 3.26 -18.95 11.87
N LYS A 74 4.21 -18.13 12.36
CA LYS A 74 4.99 -18.45 13.56
C LYS A 74 4.14 -18.43 14.83
N SER A 75 3.24 -17.45 15.01
CA SER A 75 2.41 -17.37 16.20
C SER A 75 1.42 -18.52 16.32
N GLU A 76 0.91 -19.00 15.19
CA GLU A 76 -0.03 -20.14 15.12
C GLU A 76 0.68 -21.51 15.07
N GLY A 77 2.01 -21.57 15.02
CA GLY A 77 2.77 -22.82 14.93
C GLY A 77 2.72 -23.50 13.55
N GLU A 78 2.30 -22.77 12.52
CA GLU A 78 2.14 -23.23 11.13
C GLU A 78 3.38 -22.92 10.26
N LEU A 79 4.34 -22.13 10.76
CA LEU A 79 5.58 -21.83 10.04
C LEU A 79 6.58 -22.98 10.20
N ASN A 80 7.00 -23.57 9.07
CA ASN A 80 8.13 -24.48 9.05
C ASN A 80 9.45 -23.72 9.24
N GLU A 81 9.92 -23.65 10.48
CA GLU A 81 11.15 -22.94 10.84
C GLU A 81 12.43 -23.58 10.28
N GLU A 82 12.44 -24.89 10.03
CA GLU A 82 13.59 -25.56 9.40
C GLU A 82 13.79 -25.08 7.96
N VAL A 83 12.70 -24.93 7.21
CA VAL A 83 12.73 -24.39 5.85
C VAL A 83 13.05 -22.90 5.88
N TYR A 84 12.40 -22.14 6.75
CA TYR A 84 12.58 -20.68 6.85
C TYR A 84 14.02 -20.27 7.20
N ASN A 85 14.67 -20.98 8.13
CA ASN A 85 16.02 -20.67 8.58
C ASN A 85 17.12 -21.34 7.72
N ASN A 86 16.76 -22.04 6.66
CA ASN A 86 17.73 -22.71 5.82
C ASN A 86 18.52 -21.69 4.99
N ASN A 87 19.84 -21.62 5.16
CA ASN A 87 20.74 -20.72 4.43
C ASN A 87 21.00 -21.15 2.97
N ARG A 88 20.02 -21.76 2.31
CA ARG A 88 20.06 -22.02 0.87
C ARG A 88 19.61 -20.75 0.15
N ALA A 89 20.55 -19.82 -0.02
CA ALA A 89 20.42 -18.75 -1.00
C ALA A 89 20.53 -19.33 -2.43
#